data_AF-A0A069PSC3-F1
#
_entry.id   AF-A0A069PSC3-F1
#
_cell.length_a   1.000
_cell.length_b   1.000
_cell.length_c   1.000
_cell.angle_alpha   90.00
_cell.angle_beta   90.00
_cell.angle_gamma   90.00
#
_symmetry.space_group_name_H-M   'P 1'
#
loop_
_entity.id
_entity.type
_entity.pdbx_description
1 polymer ?
#
loop_
_entity_poly.entity_id
_entity_poly.type
_entity_poly.pdbx_seq_one_letter_code
_entity_poly.pdbx_strand_id
1 'polypeptide(L)' 'MREEVRGGGGCIGGAIGYRPEQIFEEVAYLAYHFHWPHAQLMSLDHLERRRWVEEVAKINERINDAQTNRLE' A
#
# COMPACT_ATOMS: atom_id res chain seq x y z
N MET A 1 28.01 -4.55 -4.64
CA MET A 1 27.31 -3.94 -5.80
C MET A 1 25.81 -4.00 -5.52
N ARG A 2 25.30 -3.05 -4.72
CA ARG A 2 23.87 -2.79 -4.57
C ARG A 2 23.75 -1.30 -4.84
N GLU A 3 23.50 -0.97 -6.11
CA GLU A 3 23.33 0.39 -6.56
C GLU A 3 22.01 0.94 -6.04
N GLU A 4 22.12 2.18 -5.59
CA GLU A 4 21.12 3.06 -5.06
C GLU A 4 20.17 3.56 -6.17
N VAL A 5 19.18 4.36 -5.76
CA VAL A 5 18.74 5.64 -6.37
C VAL A 5 17.23 5.74 -6.70
N ARG A 6 16.55 6.42 -5.75
CA ARG A 6 15.57 7.53 -5.87
C ARG A 6 14.06 7.29 -6.04
N GLY A 7 13.37 7.88 -5.05
CA GLY A 7 12.10 8.62 -5.15
C GLY A 7 11.39 8.58 -3.79
N GLY A 8 11.48 9.55 -2.87
CA GLY A 8 11.45 10.99 -3.05
C GLY A 8 10.01 11.51 -2.92
N GLY A 9 9.57 11.79 -1.69
CA GLY A 9 8.31 12.49 -1.37
C GLY A 9 7.92 12.18 0.07
N GLY A 10 8.10 13.05 1.06
CA GLY A 10 7.74 14.46 1.08
C GLY A 10 6.53 14.60 2.01
N CYS A 11 6.71 15.26 3.16
CA CYS A 11 5.71 15.44 4.21
C CYS A 11 4.34 15.84 3.67
N ILE A 12 3.24 15.24 4.14
CA ILE A 12 1.90 15.84 3.99
C ILE A 12 1.17 15.80 5.33
N GLY A 13 1.63 16.64 6.25
CA GLY A 13 0.70 17.26 7.20
C GLY A 13 -0.13 18.29 6.43
N GLY A 14 -1.46 18.25 6.61
CA GLY A 14 -2.35 19.39 6.32
C GLY A 14 -3.05 19.40 4.96
N ALA A 15 -4.08 18.57 4.80
CA ALA A 15 -5.37 18.91 4.18
C ALA A 15 -6.31 17.70 4.35
N ILE A 16 -7.38 17.84 5.12
CA ILE A 16 -8.43 16.82 5.26
C ILE A 16 -9.25 16.83 3.96
N GLY A 17 -8.72 16.17 2.93
CA GLY A 17 -9.37 15.98 1.65
C GLY A 17 -8.78 14.73 1.02
N TYR A 18 -9.58 13.68 0.94
CA TYR A 18 -9.18 12.41 0.33
C TYR A 18 -8.88 12.68 -1.15
N ARG A 19 -7.59 12.68 -1.52
CA ARG A 19 -7.16 13.05 -2.87
C ARG A 19 -7.49 11.92 -3.84
N PRO A 20 -8.06 12.21 -5.02
CA PRO A 20 -8.46 11.18 -5.98
C PRO A 20 -7.27 10.28 -6.37
N GLU A 21 -6.05 10.82 -6.41
CA GLU A 21 -4.85 10.05 -6.70
C GLU A 21 -4.55 8.96 -5.64
N GLN A 22 -4.80 9.26 -4.36
CA GLN A 22 -4.59 8.28 -3.28
C GLN A 22 -5.56 7.11 -3.38
N ILE A 23 -6.79 7.35 -3.85
CA ILE A 23 -7.79 6.29 -4.05
C ILE A 23 -7.31 5.29 -5.09
N PHE A 24 -6.80 5.79 -6.21
CA PHE A 24 -6.30 4.94 -7.28
C PHE A 24 -5.11 4.11 -6.82
N GLU A 25 -4.21 4.70 -6.05
CA GLU A 25 -3.06 3.99 -5.48
C GLU A 25 -3.49 2.89 -4.51
N GLU A 26 -4.36 3.20 -3.55
CA GLU A 26 -4.88 2.22 -2.57
C GLU A 26 -5.63 1.07 -3.26
N VAL A 27 -6.44 1.38 -4.28
CA VAL A 27 -7.19 0.37 -5.05
C VAL A 27 -6.26 -0.48 -5.90
N ALA A 28 -5.27 0.12 -6.56
CA ALA A 28 -4.30 -0.63 -7.34
C ALA A 28 -3.47 -1.57 -6.46
N TYR A 29 -3.05 -1.10 -5.28
CA TYR A 29 -2.32 -1.91 -4.30
C TYR A 29 -3.13 -3.12 -3.84
N LEU A 30 -4.39 -2.90 -3.42
CA LEU A 30 -5.26 -4.00 -2.97
C LEU A 30 -5.64 -4.95 -4.11
N ALA A 31 -5.91 -4.44 -5.30
CA ALA A 31 -6.21 -5.26 -6.47
C ALA A 31 -5.02 -6.13 -6.88
N TYR A 32 -3.79 -5.60 -6.77
CA TYR A 32 -2.58 -6.35 -7.06
C TYR A 32 -2.33 -7.48 -6.05
N HIS A 33 -2.54 -7.23 -4.75
CA HIS A 33 -2.24 -8.21 -3.70
C HIS A 33 -3.36 -9.24 -3.44
N PHE A 34 -4.62 -8.83 -3.50
CA PHE A 34 -5.77 -9.71 -3.20
C PHE A 34 -6.56 -10.15 -4.42
N HIS A 35 -6.28 -9.59 -5.60
CA HIS A 35 -7.06 -9.82 -6.83
C HIS A 35 -8.55 -9.52 -6.66
N TRP A 36 -8.91 -8.63 -5.72
CA TRP A 36 -10.29 -8.22 -5.53
C TRP A 36 -10.80 -7.42 -6.73
N PRO A 37 -12.07 -7.59 -7.12
CA PRO A 37 -12.64 -6.84 -8.21
C PRO A 37 -12.68 -5.34 -7.87
N HIS A 38 -12.30 -4.51 -8.83
CA HIS A 38 -12.26 -3.05 -8.69
C HIS A 38 -13.56 -2.46 -8.11
N ALA A 39 -14.70 -2.99 -8.56
CA ALA A 39 -16.01 -2.57 -8.07
C ALA A 39 -16.18 -2.77 -6.56
N GLN A 40 -15.70 -3.89 -6.02
CA GLN A 40 -15.77 -4.17 -4.58
C GLN A 40 -14.90 -3.20 -3.80
N LEU A 41 -13.68 -2.93 -4.26
CA LEU A 41 -12.77 -1.97 -3.63
C LEU A 41 -13.32 -0.56 -3.63
N MET A 42 -13.99 -0.16 -4.73
CA MET A 42 -14.65 1.14 -4.83
C MET A 42 -15.88 1.26 -3.92
N SER A 43 -16.53 0.14 -3.56
CA SER A 43 -17.63 0.12 -2.59
C SER A 43 -17.18 0.19 -1.12
N LEU A 44 -15.90 -0.04 -0.81
CA LEU A 44 -15.39 0.04 0.56
C LEU A 44 -15.30 1.50 1.04
N ASP A 45 -15.64 1.74 2.30
CA ASP A 45 -15.46 3.03 2.94
C ASP A 45 -13.98 3.45 2.94
N HIS A 46 -13.73 4.76 2.86
CA HIS A 46 -12.38 5.32 2.84
C HIS A 46 -11.54 4.86 4.05
N LEU A 47 -12.15 4.81 5.24
CA LEU A 47 -11.45 4.36 6.46
C LEU A 47 -11.12 2.88 6.41
N GLU A 48 -12.03 2.08 5.87
CA GLU A 48 -11.85 0.64 5.77
C GLU A 48 -10.76 0.29 4.77
N ARG A 49 -10.74 0.96 3.63
CA ARG A 49 -9.71 0.79 2.59
C ARG A 49 -8.31 1.08 3.14
N ARG A 50 -8.15 2.17 3.88
CA ARG A 50 -6.87 2.50 4.52
C ARG A 50 -6.41 1.44 5.50
N ARG A 51 -7.32 0.92 6.34
CA ARG A 51 -7.00 -0.18 7.26
C ARG A 51 -6.51 -1.42 6.50
N TRP A 52 -7.18 -1.79 5.42
CA TRP A 52 -6.75 -2.92 4.60
C TRP A 52 -5.35 -2.72 4.00
N VAL A 53 -5.06 -1.52 3.49
CA VAL A 53 -3.73 -1.19 2.96
C VAL A 53 -2.66 -1.32 4.05
N GLU A 54 -2.90 -0.80 5.26
CA GLU A 54 -1.97 -0.91 6.38
C GLU A 54 -1.72 -2.37 6.80
N GLU A 55 -2.76 -3.20 6.86
CA GLU A 55 -2.62 -4.60 7.25
C GLU A 55 -1.87 -5.43 6.20
N VAL A 56 -2.12 -5.17 4.91
CA VAL A 56 -1.36 -5.81 3.81
C VAL A 56 0.11 -5.43 3.85
N ALA A 57 0.41 -4.14 4.07
CA ALA A 57 1.77 -3.67 4.17
C ALA A 57 2.52 -4.38 5.32
N LYS A 58 1.90 -4.53 6.49
CA LYS A 58 2.47 -5.27 7.63
C LYS A 58 2.72 -6.75 7.32
N ILE A 59 1.77 -7.42 6.65
CA ILE A 59 1.94 -8.83 6.27
C ILE A 59 3.11 -8.97 5.28
N ASN A 60 3.17 -8.10 4.28
CA ASN A 60 4.24 -8.10 3.28
C ASN A 60 5.61 -7.83 3.90
N GLU A 61 5.71 -6.88 4.82
CA GLU A 61 6.95 -6.60 5.55
C GLU A 61 7.44 -7.84 6.31
N ARG A 62 6.54 -8.50 7.07
CA ARG A 62 6.87 -9.71 7.83
C ARG A 62 7.28 -10.88 6.94
N ILE A 63 6.62 -11.06 5.79
CA ILE A 63 6.98 -12.12 4.83
C ILE A 63 8.35 -11.81 4.23
N ASN A 64 8.58 -10.57 3.82
CA ASN A 64 9.84 -10.16 3.21
C ASN A 64 11.02 -10.27 4.19
N ASP A 65 10.84 -9.89 5.45
CA ASP A 65 11.83 -10.08 6.51
C ASP A 65 12.13 -11.57 6.74
N ALA A 66 11.08 -12.41 6.80
CA ALA A 66 11.24 -13.85 6.96
C ALA A 66 11.91 -14.53 5.75
N GLN A 67 11.70 -14.00 4.53
CA GLN A 67 12.38 -14.47 3.32
C GLN A 67 13.83 -14.01 3.27
N THR A 68 14.11 -12.76 3.66
CA THR A 68 15.47 -12.20 3.71
C THR A 68 16.34 -12.97 4.69
N ASN A 69 15.83 -13.23 5.90
CA ASN A 69 16.54 -13.98 6.94
C ASN A 69 16.75 -15.48 6.62
N ARG A 70 16.10 -16.02 5.57
CA ARG A 70 16.30 -17.41 5.12
C ARG A 70 17.46 -17.54 4.12
N LEU A 71 17.89 -16.44 3.53
CA LEU A 71 18.92 -16.40 2.49
C LEU A 71 20.31 -16.00 3.02
N GLU A 72 20.43 -15.75 4.33
CA GLU A 72 21.68 -15.65 5.08
C GLU A 72 22.03 -16.98 5.76
#